data_AF-A0A318GXG9-F1
#
_entry.id   AF-A0A318GXG9-F1
#
_cell.length_a   1.000
_cell.length_b   1.000
_cell.length_c   1.000
_cell.angle_alpha   90.00
_cell.angle_beta   90.00
_cell.angle_gamma   90.00
#
_symmetry.space_group_name_H-M   'P 1'
#
loop_
_entity.id
_entity.type
_entity.pdbx_description
1 polymer ?
#
loop_
_entity_poly.entity_id
_entity_poly.type
_entity_poly.pdbx_seq_one_letter_code
_entity_poly.pdbx_strand_id
1 'polypeptide(L)' 'GGIKVDNIRRVADAGADTFVAGSAIFNAPDYRRVIDTMRAELAEGQR' A
#
# COMPACT_ATOMS: atom_id res chain seq x y z
N GLY A 1 -7.75 -3.98 8.69
CA GLY A 1 -6.99 -5.06 8.04
C GLY A 1 -7.44 -5.19 6.59
N GLY A 2 -6.55 -5.56 5.68
CA GLY A 2 -6.86 -5.62 4.23
C GLY A 2 -6.28 -4.48 3.39
N ILE A 3 -5.17 -3.88 3.83
CA ILE A 3 -4.43 -2.91 3.00
C ILE A 3 -3.87 -3.62 1.76
N LYS A 4 -4.11 -3.00 0.60
CA LYS A 4 -3.75 -3.46 -0.73
C LYS A 4 -3.34 -2.26 -1.57
N VAL A 5 -2.68 -2.52 -2.71
CA VAL A 5 -2.31 -1.48 -3.68
C VAL A 5 -3.54 -0.64 -4.10
N ASP A 6 -4.69 -1.27 -4.33
CA ASP A 6 -5.91 -0.61 -4.82
C ASP A 6 -6.63 0.31 -3.80
N ASN A 7 -6.21 0.30 -2.53
CA ASN A 7 -6.89 1.04 -1.47
C ASN A 7 -5.97 1.87 -0.60
N ILE A 8 -4.64 1.66 -0.66
CA ILE A 8 -3.69 2.31 0.23
C ILE A 8 -3.72 3.84 0.12
N ARG A 9 -3.88 4.39 -1.10
CA ARG A 9 -4.08 5.83 -1.33
C ARG A 9 -5.33 6.35 -0.62
N ARG A 10 -6.49 5.72 -0.85
CA ARG A 10 -7.77 6.15 -0.24
C ARG A 10 -7.69 6.16 1.28
N VAL A 11 -6.99 5.18 1.85
CA VAL A 11 -6.80 5.08 3.31
C VAL A 11 -5.83 6.16 3.80
N ALA A 12 -4.78 6.48 3.03
CA ALA A 12 -3.89 7.60 3.31
C ALA A 12 -4.63 8.95 3.27
N ASP A 13 -5.47 9.17 2.25
CA ASP A 13 -6.28 10.38 2.10
C ASP A 13 -7.28 10.56 3.26
N ALA A 14 -7.71 9.45 3.87
CA ALA A 14 -8.54 9.45 5.08
C ALA A 14 -7.74 9.78 6.37
N GLY A 15 -6.43 10.03 6.26
CA GLY A 15 -5.57 10.46 7.36
C GLY A 15 -4.71 9.36 7.99
N ALA A 16 -4.67 8.16 7.43
CA ALA A 16 -3.78 7.11 7.95
C ALA A 16 -2.31 7.40 7.58
N ASP A 17 -1.42 7.30 8.56
CA ASP A 17 0.03 7.42 8.38
C ASP A 17 0.75 6.05 8.42
N THR A 18 0.11 5.04 8.99
CA THR A 18 0.71 3.72 9.26
C THR A 18 -0.15 2.62 8.65
N PHE A 19 0.48 1.73 7.88
CA PHE A 19 -0.19 0.68 7.12
C PHE A 19 0.34 -0.70 7.47
N VAL A 20 -0.59 -1.64 7.70
CA VAL A 20 -0.27 -3.06 7.93
C VAL A 20 -0.87 -3.91 6.81
N ALA A 21 0.00 -4.46 5.96
CA ALA A 21 -0.36 -5.34 4.85
C ALA A 21 0.21 -6.74 5.07
N GLY A 22 -0.67 -7.74 5.17
CA GLY A 22 -0.30 -9.15 5.35
C GLY A 22 -0.40 -9.93 4.04
N SER A 23 -1.59 -10.49 3.76
CA SER A 23 -1.82 -11.35 2.59
C SER A 23 -1.50 -10.68 1.25
N ALA A 24 -1.65 -9.36 1.14
CA ALA A 24 -1.27 -8.62 -0.06
C ALA A 24 0.23 -8.73 -0.39
N ILE A 25 1.10 -8.87 0.62
CA ILE A 25 2.55 -9.01 0.47
C ILE A 25 2.92 -10.50 0.44
N PHE A 26 2.48 -11.28 1.42
CA PHE A 26 2.93 -12.66 1.61
C PHE A 26 2.38 -13.66 0.58
N ASN A 27 1.22 -13.39 -0.03
CA ASN A 27 0.68 -14.25 -1.08
C ASN A 27 1.12 -13.81 -2.49
N ALA A 28 1.90 -12.74 -2.61
CA ALA A 28 2.37 -12.27 -3.90
C ALA A 28 3.58 -13.08 -4.38
N PRO A 29 3.63 -13.46 -5.67
CA PRO A 29 4.80 -14.13 -6.24
C PRO A 29 6.05 -13.23 -6.22
N ASP A 30 5.84 -11.91 -6.27
CA ASP A 30 6.89 -10.90 -6.13
C ASP A 30 6.45 -9.88 -5.06
N TYR A 31 6.79 -10.15 -3.81
CA TYR A 31 6.45 -9.27 -2.68
C TYR A 31 7.14 -7.90 -2.80
N ARG A 32 8.32 -7.84 -3.42
CA ARG A 32 9.09 -6.59 -3.57
C ARG A 32 8.34 -5.64 -4.50
N ARG A 33 7.87 -6.16 -5.64
CA ARG A 33 7.03 -5.40 -6.56
C ARG A 33 5.78 -4.84 -5.89
N VAL A 34 5.13 -5.60 -5.01
CA VAL A 34 3.96 -5.12 -4.27
C VAL A 34 4.33 -3.95 -3.35
N ILE A 35 5.43 -4.08 -2.58
CA ILE A 35 5.91 -3.00 -1.70
C ILE A 35 6.27 -1.74 -2.49
N ASP A 36 6.99 -1.90 -3.62
CA ASP A 36 7.38 -0.79 -4.48
C ASP A 36 6.14 -0.07 -5.04
N THR A 37 5.13 -0.82 -5.45
CA THR A 37 3.86 -0.25 -5.93
C THR A 37 3.11 0.48 -4.81
N MET A 38 3.01 -0.11 -3.61
CA MET A 38 2.40 0.55 -2.45
C MET A 38 3.10 1.88 -2.10
N ARG A 39 4.43 1.92 -2.17
CA ARG A 39 5.21 3.14 -1.93
C ARG A 39 4.98 4.20 -3.01
N ALA A 40 4.91 3.79 -4.28
CA ALA A 40 4.61 4.68 -5.39
C ALA A 40 3.23 5.34 -5.24
N GLU A 41 2.21 4.54 -4.91
CA GLU A 41 0.86 5.04 -4.61
C GLU A 41 0.89 6.10 -3.50
N LEU A 42 1.65 5.89 -2.41
CA LEU A 42 1.73 6.91 -1.35
C LEU A 42 2.46 8.18 -1.79
N ALA A 43 3.58 8.05 -2.52
CA ALA A 43 4.41 9.18 -2.95
C ALA A 43 3.70 10.13 -3.93
N GLU A 44 2.78 9.63 -4.75
CA GLU A 44 2.10 10.46 -5.76
C GLU A 44 1.28 11.63 -5.19
N GLY A 45 0.83 11.57 -3.94
CA GLY A 45 -0.09 12.53 -3.31
C GLY A 45 0.55 13.34 -2.20
N GLN A 46 1.86 13.20 -2.03
CA GLN A 46 2.70 14.10 -1.24
C GLN A 46 3.27 15.24 -2.11
N ARG A 47 2.77 15.42 -3.35
CA ARG A 47 3.16 16.48 -4.29
C ARG A 47 2.15 17.62 -4.29
#